data_AF-A0A7V9ELC8-F1
#
_entry.id   AF-A0A7V9ELC8-F1
#
_cell.length_a   1.000
_cell.length_b   1.000
_cell.length_c   1.000
_cell.angle_alpha   90.00
_cell.angle_beta   90.00
_cell.angle_gamma   90.00
#
_symmetry.space_group_name_H-M   'P 1'
#
loop_
_entity.id
_entity.type
_entity.pdbx_description
1 polymer ?
#
loop_
_entity_poly.entity_id
_entity_poly.type
_entity_poly.pdbx_seq_one_letter_code
_entity_poly.pdbx_strand_id
1 'polypeptide(L)' 'MKLVEEAAAAGHTVIVNPGPLTASDDFARFLEIAPGSFIGIGAGGPDAAPHHHPRFDIDERAIALMTEILVRTALRTLS' A
#
# COMPACT_ATOMS: atom_id res chain seq x y z
N MET A 1 9.92 4.84 -1.23
CA MET A 1 10.10 3.90 -0.10
C MET A 1 10.35 4.61 1.23
N LYS A 2 11.21 5.64 1.30
CA LYS A 2 11.52 6.39 2.53
C LYS A 2 10.31 6.84 3.38
N LEU A 3 9.19 7.24 2.76
CA LEU A 3 7.97 7.60 3.48
C LEU A 3 7.28 6.41 4.18
N VAL A 4 7.31 5.23 3.55
CA VAL A 4 6.77 4.00 4.15
C VAL A 4 7.64 3.59 5.34
N GLU A 5 8.96 3.75 5.22
CA GLU A 5 9.92 3.52 6.31
C GLU A 5 9.73 4.49 7.48
N GLU A 6 9.47 5.77 7.20
CA GLU A 6 9.17 6.77 8.22
C GLU A 6 7.83 6.51 8.93
N ALA A 7 6.79 6.12 8.18
CA ALA A 7 5.50 5.73 8.76
C ALA A 7 5.65 4.51 9.69
N ALA A 8 6.50 3.55 9.32
CA ALA A 8 6.84 2.42 10.17
C ALA A 8 7.66 2.83 11.39
N ALA A 9 8.65 3.72 11.23
CA ALA A 9 9.47 4.22 12.33
C ALA A 9 8.68 5.03 13.38
N ALA A 10 7.59 5.69 12.97
CA ALA A 10 6.66 6.37 13.87
C ALA A 10 5.76 5.39 14.66
N GLY A 11 5.85 4.08 14.41
CA GLY A 11 5.05 3.06 15.09
C GLY A 11 3.61 2.96 14.58
N HIS A 12 3.26 3.63 13.47
CA HIS A 12 1.91 3.59 12.91
C HIS A 12 1.63 2.33 12.09
N THR A 13 2.68 1.64 11.61
CA THR A 13 2.58 0.45 10.76
C THR A 13 3.85 -0.38 10.80
N VAL A 14 3.85 -1.54 10.13
CA VAL A 14 5.02 -2.40 9.92
C VAL A 14 5.25 -2.60 8.42
N ILE A 15 6.51 -2.66 8.01
CA ILE A 15 6.86 -3.02 6.63
C ILE A 15 6.92 -4.52 6.53
N VAL A 16 6.19 -5.05 5.55
CA VAL A 16 6.23 -6.47 5.17
C VAL A 16 6.78 -6.55 3.75
N ASN A 17 7.75 -7.44 3.52
CA ASN A 17 8.19 -7.81 2.18
C ASN A 17 7.57 -9.16 1.82
N PRO A 18 6.50 -9.18 1.00
CA PRO A 18 5.85 -10.43 0.61
C PRO A 18 6.61 -11.19 -0.50
N GLY A 19 7.72 -10.64 -1.00
CA GLY A 19 8.33 -11.10 -2.24
C GLY A 19 7.48 -10.71 -3.47
N PRO A 20 7.79 -11.27 -4.65
CA PRO A 20 6.97 -11.08 -5.83
C PRO A 20 5.52 -11.54 -5.60
N LEU A 21 4.57 -10.69 -5.96
CA LEU A 21 3.15 -11.02 -5.89
C LEU A 21 2.70 -11.67 -7.20
N THR A 22 1.75 -12.61 -7.11
CA THR A 22 1.09 -13.21 -8.28
C THR A 22 -0.12 -12.42 -8.75
N ALA A 23 -0.52 -11.38 -8.01
CA ALA A 23 -1.59 -10.48 -8.39
C ALA A 23 -1.20 -9.69 -9.65
N SER A 24 -2.06 -9.72 -10.67
CA SER A 24 -1.92 -8.90 -11.87
C SER A 24 -2.66 -7.58 -11.68
N ASP A 25 -2.02 -6.47 -12.06
CA ASP A 25 -2.62 -5.15 -12.03
C ASP A 25 -2.18 -4.36 -13.27
N ASP A 26 -3.08 -3.58 -13.87
CA ASP A 26 -2.76 -2.77 -15.05
C ASP A 26 -1.88 -1.56 -14.71
N PHE A 27 -1.64 -1.29 -13.42
CA PHE A 27 -0.71 -0.27 -12.95
C PHE A 27 0.70 -0.42 -13.55
N ALA A 28 1.11 -1.64 -13.89
CA ALA A 28 2.36 -1.92 -14.58
C ALA A 28 2.52 -1.11 -15.87
N ARG A 29 1.40 -0.81 -16.57
CA ARG A 29 1.41 0.01 -17.80
C ARG A 29 1.84 1.45 -17.54
N PHE A 30 1.53 2.02 -16.38
CA PHE A 30 2.00 3.36 -16.01
C PHE A 30 3.48 3.37 -15.68
N LEU A 31 3.98 2.30 -15.05
CA LEU A 31 5.39 2.15 -14.67
C LEU A 31 6.32 1.98 -15.87
N GLU A 32 5.80 1.64 -17.06
CA GLU A 32 6.57 1.67 -18.30
C GLU A 32 6.84 3.09 -18.82
N ILE A 33 6.03 4.06 -18.42
CA ILE A 33 6.06 5.43 -18.94
C ILE A 33 6.83 6.37 -17.99
N ALA A 34 6.65 6.18 -16.69
CA ALA A 34 7.23 7.06 -15.68
C ALA A 34 7.77 6.26 -14.48
N PRO A 35 8.84 6.74 -13.83
CA PRO A 35 9.26 6.20 -12.55
C PRO A 35 8.12 6.28 -11.54
N GLY A 36 7.82 5.15 -10.91
CA GLY A 36 6.74 5.05 -9.93
C GLY A 36 6.96 3.90 -8.97
N SER A 37 6.03 3.75 -8.04
CA SER A 37 6.04 2.68 -7.05
C SER A 37 4.62 2.19 -6.82
N PHE A 38 4.44 0.88 -6.82
CA PHE A 38 3.22 0.23 -6.42
C PHE A 38 3.42 -0.38 -5.03
N ILE A 39 2.54 -0.02 -4.08
CA ILE A 39 2.64 -0.46 -2.69
C ILE A 39 1.32 -1.08 -2.25
N GLY A 40 1.41 -2.16 -1.47
CA GLY A 40 0.26 -2.73 -0.78
C GLY A 40 0.07 -2.09 0.59
N ILE A 41 -1.18 -1.88 0.99
CA ILE A 41 -1.55 -1.48 2.35
C ILE A 41 -2.26 -2.68 2.99
N GLY A 42 -1.74 -3.15 4.12
CA GLY A 42 -2.39 -4.21 4.90
C GLY A 42 -3.75 -3.71 5.42
N ALA A 43 -4.83 -4.34 4.95
CA ALA A 43 -6.21 -3.97 5.28
C ALA A 43 -7.00 -5.18 5.82
N GLY A 44 -6.33 -6.06 6.56
CA GLY A 44 -6.92 -7.28 7.11
C GLY A 44 -5.99 -7.96 8.10
N GLY A 45 -6.37 -9.16 8.53
CA GLY A 45 -5.59 -9.99 9.46
C GLY A 45 -5.42 -11.42 8.95
N PRO A 46 -4.86 -12.31 9.79
CA PRO A 46 -4.62 -13.72 9.44
C PRO A 46 -5.85 -14.48 8.92
N ASP A 47 -7.04 -14.12 9.41
CA ASP A 47 -8.31 -14.77 9.07
C ASP A 47 -9.12 -14.02 8.01
N ALA A 48 -8.57 -12.95 7.42
CA ALA A 48 -9.26 -12.17 6.41
C ALA A 48 -9.43 -12.97 5.11
N ALA A 49 -10.62 -12.87 4.50
CA ALA A 49 -10.87 -13.47 3.20
C ALA A 49 -10.06 -12.71 2.11
N PRO A 50 -9.48 -13.42 1.13
CA PRO A 50 -8.66 -12.78 0.11
C PRO A 50 -9.51 -11.94 -0.86
N HIS A 51 -8.84 -11.12 -1.66
CA HIS A 51 -9.45 -10.44 -2.81
C HIS A 51 -10.22 -11.46 -3.68
N HIS A 52 -11.36 -11.03 -4.22
CA HIS A 52 -12.31 -11.85 -5.03
C HIS A 52 -13.12 -12.92 -4.27
N HIS A 53 -12.95 -13.07 -2.96
CA HIS A 53 -13.78 -13.98 -2.16
C HIS A 53 -15.16 -13.34 -1.85
N PRO A 54 -16.30 -14.08 -1.82
CA PRO A 54 -17.63 -13.53 -1.48
C PRO A 54 -17.78 -12.95 -0.06
N ARG A 55 -16.78 -13.18 0.79
CA ARG A 55 -16.70 -12.67 2.17
C ARG A 55 -15.57 -11.67 2.33
N PHE A 56 -15.03 -11.17 1.22
CA PHE A 56 -14.01 -10.13 1.22
C PHE A 56 -14.55 -8.93 1.99
N ASP A 57 -13.73 -8.45 2.92
CA ASP A 57 -13.98 -7.28 3.72
C ASP A 57 -12.63 -6.67 4.11
N ILE A 58 -12.63 -5.40 4.49
CA ILE A 58 -11.42 -4.65 4.81
C ILE A 58 -11.46 -4.06 6.23
N ASP A 59 -10.30 -3.97 6.85
CA ASP A 59 -10.10 -3.13 8.02
C ASP A 59 -9.97 -1.66 7.59
N GLU A 60 -11.04 -0.88 7.78
CA GLU A 60 -11.11 0.53 7.36
C GLU A 60 -10.04 1.43 8.00
N ARG A 61 -9.40 1.01 9.11
CA ARG A 61 -8.25 1.74 9.68
C ARG A 61 -7.11 1.89 8.67
N ALA A 62 -7.00 0.97 7.71
CA ALA A 62 -6.03 1.04 6.62
C ALA A 62 -6.23 2.26 5.70
N ILE A 63 -7.46 2.79 5.60
CA ILE A 63 -7.77 3.96 4.76
C ILE A 63 -7.01 5.19 5.26
N ALA A 64 -7.01 5.43 6.58
CA ALA A 64 -6.29 6.57 7.16
C ALA A 64 -4.77 6.50 6.89
N LEU A 65 -4.18 5.32 7.05
CA LEU A 65 -2.76 5.08 6.74
C LEU A 65 -2.46 5.33 5.25
N MET A 66 -3.31 4.80 4.36
CA MET A 66 -3.18 5.01 2.92
C MET A 66 -3.25 6.50 2.55
N THR A 67 -4.23 7.22 3.08
CA THR A 67 -4.40 8.67 2.85
C THR A 67 -3.17 9.44 3.32
N GLU A 68 -2.66 9.16 4.52
CA GLU A 68 -1.46 9.82 5.03
C GLU A 68 -0.25 9.59 4.12
N ILE A 69 0.00 8.35 3.71
CA ILE A 69 1.13 8.01 2.83
C ILE A 69 1.00 8.74 1.49
N LEU A 70 -0.18 8.74 0.87
CA LEU A 70 -0.40 9.39 -0.42
C LEU A 70 -0.24 10.91 -0.33
N VAL A 71 -0.84 11.56 0.69
CA VAL A 71 -0.74 13.03 0.87
C VAL A 71 0.71 13.45 1.12
N ARG A 72 1.42 12.77 2.02
CA ARG A 72 2.83 13.07 2.29
C ARG A 72 3.70 12.83 1.05
N THR A 73 3.39 11.81 0.25
CA THR A 73 4.10 11.53 -1.01
C THR A 73 3.89 12.65 -2.02
N ALA A 74 2.64 13.08 -2.21
CA ALA A 74 2.32 14.18 -3.11
C ALA A 74 3.02 15.48 -2.66
N LEU A 75 2.89 15.85 -1.38
CA LEU A 75 3.51 17.07 -0.85
C LEU A 75 5.04 17.08 -1.02
N ARG A 76 5.73 15.95 -0.81
CA ARG A 76 7.19 15.87 -1.00
C ARG A 76 7.64 15.82 -2.44
N THR A 77 6.81 15.26 -3.32
CA THR A 77 7.16 15.14 -4.75
C THR A 77 6.91 16.45 -5.49
N LEU A 78 5.95 17.24 -5.02
CA LEU A 78 5.54 18.51 -5.64
C LEU A 78 6.15 19.76 -4.97
N SER A 79 6.86 19.59 -3.85
CA SER A 79 7.65 20.65 -3.19
C SER A 79 9.02 20.80 -3.84
#